data_AF-A0A6A4IAY3-F1
#
_entry.id   AF-A0A6A4IAY3-F1
#
_cell.length_a   1.000
_cell.length_b   1.000
_cell.length_c   1.000
_cell.angle_alpha   90.00
_cell.angle_beta   90.00
_cell.angle_gamma   90.00
#
_symmetry.space_group_name_H-M   'P 1'
#
loop_
_entity.id
_entity.type
_entity.pdbx_description
1 polymer ?
#
loop_
_entity_poly.entity_id
_entity_poly.type
_entity_poly.pdbx_seq_one_letter_code
_entity_poly.pdbx_strand_id
1 'polypeptide(L)'
;MTRINDFQKYVPVDSAIARAYEEFKGPGPEGAIKHQFFFGQGWSNSRWNREVVSNLVTQVIDQQATFRIPGDCLPSEVIKICLQDHLKQAHASWQLDKPRVHASEKLKVNQRKFKKHRERLDTVNELLKNPRLSTTDRAKWKFAKEVLIKLGTDGQSSEHTDSDLALVTYEPFYRRRIVGQILRELDEETIARKLRNDSLPE
;
A
#
# COMPACT_ATOMS: atom_id res chain seq x y z
N MET A 1 -5.91 13.13 19.28
CA MET A 1 -4.98 12.05 19.68
C MET A 1 -4.05 11.76 18.52
N THR A 2 -2.83 12.26 18.59
CA THR A 2 -1.75 11.96 17.64
C THR A 2 -1.42 10.48 17.78
N ARG A 3 -1.59 9.68 16.72
CA ARG A 3 -1.13 8.29 16.74
C ARG A 3 0.38 8.32 16.92
N ILE A 4 0.93 7.47 17.79
CA ILE A 4 2.39 7.33 17.99
C ILE A 4 3.11 7.02 16.65
N ASN A 5 2.36 6.53 15.65
CA ASN A 5 2.81 6.23 14.29
C ASN A 5 2.45 7.32 13.25
N ASP A 6 2.18 8.56 13.66
CA ASP A 6 1.86 9.65 12.73
C ASP A 6 3.15 10.27 12.18
N PHE A 7 3.73 9.61 11.17
CA PHE A 7 4.99 10.00 10.55
C PHE A 7 4.87 11.16 9.53
N GLN A 8 3.73 11.85 9.45
CA GLN A 8 3.47 12.92 8.46
C GLN A 8 4.50 14.08 8.51
N LYS A 9 5.15 14.30 9.65
CA LYS A 9 6.16 15.36 9.83
C LYS A 9 7.59 14.83 9.85
N TYR A 10 7.78 13.51 9.76
CA TYR A 10 9.09 12.91 9.84
C TYR A 10 9.81 13.01 8.49
N VAL A 11 10.92 13.75 8.47
CA VAL A 11 11.78 13.90 7.30
C VAL A 11 13.00 12.97 7.48
N PRO A 12 13.15 11.92 6.65
CA PRO A 12 14.33 11.07 6.68
C PRO A 12 15.57 11.86 6.22
N VAL A 13 16.75 11.37 6.58
CA VAL A 13 18.00 11.97 6.08
C VAL A 13 18.09 11.85 4.55
N ASP A 14 18.76 12.83 3.93
CA ASP A 14 19.02 12.82 2.50
C ASP A 14 19.83 11.58 2.06
N SER A 15 19.46 11.02 0.90
CA SER A 15 20.09 9.82 0.38
C SER A 15 21.56 10.02 0.01
N ALA A 16 21.94 11.22 -0.44
CA ALA A 16 23.33 11.56 -0.74
C ALA A 16 24.19 11.56 0.52
N ILE A 17 23.66 12.05 1.66
CA ILE A 17 24.36 12.06 2.94
C ILE A 17 24.57 10.63 3.44
N ALA A 18 23.50 9.83 3.47
CA ALA A 18 23.59 8.43 3.90
C ALA A 18 24.55 7.63 3.01
N ARG A 19 24.57 7.87 1.69
CA ARG A 19 25.49 7.20 0.76
C ARG A 19 26.93 7.66 0.94
N ALA A 20 27.16 8.96 1.16
CA ALA A 20 28.49 9.48 1.43
C ALA A 20 29.11 8.86 2.69
N TYR A 21 28.30 8.66 3.73
CA TYR A 21 28.74 7.94 4.94
C TYR A 21 29.03 6.46 4.67
N GLU A 22 28.19 5.77 3.89
CA GLU A 22 28.41 4.39 3.49
C GLU A 22 29.76 4.21 2.76
N GLU A 23 30.11 5.18 1.90
CA GLU A 23 31.37 5.26 1.15
C GLU A 23 32.56 5.81 1.97
N PHE A 24 32.40 6.09 3.27
CA PHE A 24 33.41 6.73 4.14
C PHE A 24 33.87 8.13 3.71
N LYS A 25 33.06 8.83 2.91
CA LYS A 25 33.37 10.16 2.36
C LYS A 25 32.59 11.30 3.02
N GLY A 26 31.63 10.96 3.88
CA GLY A 26 30.75 11.92 4.55
C GLY A 26 30.74 11.75 6.07
N PRO A 27 30.25 12.76 6.80
CA PRO A 27 30.08 12.68 8.25
C PRO A 27 29.05 11.62 8.63
N GLY A 28 29.19 11.06 9.84
CA GLY A 28 28.21 10.14 10.40
C GLY A 28 26.95 10.83 10.93
N PRO A 29 26.00 10.05 11.46
CA PRO A 29 24.81 10.59 12.11
C PRO A 29 25.18 11.29 13.42
N GLU A 30 25.48 12.58 13.32
CA GLU A 30 25.88 13.44 14.44
C GLU A 30 25.00 14.71 14.54
N GLY A 31 25.10 15.44 15.65
CA GLY A 31 24.43 16.73 15.84
C GLY A 31 22.91 16.65 15.69
N ALA A 32 22.34 17.44 14.78
CA ALA A 32 20.89 17.52 14.54
C ALA A 32 20.32 16.31 13.77
N ILE A 33 21.17 15.55 13.06
CA ILE A 33 20.76 14.41 12.24
C ILE A 33 21.05 13.05 12.90
N LYS A 34 21.58 13.06 14.13
CA LYS A 34 22.02 11.86 14.87
C LYS A 34 20.96 10.77 15.07
N HIS A 35 19.69 11.15 15.07
CA HIS A 35 18.54 10.24 15.23
C HIS A 35 17.68 10.15 13.97
N GLN A 36 18.14 10.72 12.85
CA GLN A 36 17.41 10.69 11.58
C GLN A 36 17.78 9.44 10.79
N PHE A 37 16.82 8.55 10.62
CA PHE A 37 16.93 7.38 9.77
C PHE A 37 16.93 7.70 8.28
N PHE A 38 17.63 6.85 7.53
CA PHE A 38 17.62 6.77 6.09
C PHE A 38 16.56 5.76 5.63
N PHE A 39 15.70 6.13 4.68
CA PHE A 39 14.63 5.27 4.16
C PHE A 39 14.74 4.95 2.65
N GLY A 40 15.88 5.24 2.04
CA GLY A 40 16.14 4.91 0.63
C GLY A 40 16.37 3.42 0.38
N GLN A 41 16.90 3.09 -0.80
CA GLN A 41 17.19 1.71 -1.18
C GLN A 41 18.29 1.12 -0.27
N GLY A 42 18.10 -0.11 0.20
CA GLY A 42 19.06 -0.78 1.10
C GLY A 42 19.00 -0.31 2.56
N TRP A 43 17.97 0.46 2.96
CA TRP A 43 17.87 1.04 4.30
C TRP A 43 18.01 0.03 5.45
N SER A 44 17.54 -1.20 5.30
CA SER A 44 17.55 -2.20 6.38
C SER A 44 18.97 -2.62 6.78
N ASN A 45 19.93 -2.51 5.86
CA ASN A 45 21.31 -2.92 6.06
C ASN A 45 22.31 -1.78 5.97
N SER A 46 21.84 -0.52 5.85
CA SER A 46 22.76 0.63 5.73
C SER A 46 23.56 0.81 7.01
N ARG A 47 24.83 1.19 6.85
CA ARG A 47 25.69 1.55 7.99
C ARG A 47 25.14 2.77 8.73
N TRP A 48 24.56 3.71 7.99
CA TRP A 48 23.86 4.86 8.56
C TRP A 48 22.82 4.46 9.60
N ASN A 49 21.88 3.57 9.24
CA ASN A 49 20.79 3.20 10.14
C ASN A 49 21.28 2.36 11.33
N ARG A 50 22.31 1.54 11.14
CA ARG A 50 22.93 0.81 12.25
C ARG A 50 23.52 1.76 13.29
N GLU A 51 24.19 2.82 12.84
CA GLU A 51 24.75 3.83 13.72
C GLU A 51 23.67 4.66 14.42
N VAL A 52 22.62 5.05 13.70
CA VAL A 52 21.44 5.72 14.31
C VAL A 52 20.79 4.85 15.38
N VAL A 53 20.64 3.54 15.16
CA VAL A 53 20.13 2.62 16.18
C VAL A 53 21.06 2.56 17.38
N SER A 54 22.38 2.51 17.17
CA SER A 54 23.37 2.55 18.26
C SER A 54 23.22 3.80 19.12
N ASN A 55 23.12 4.98 18.50
CA ASN A 55 22.89 6.25 19.18
C ASN A 55 21.61 6.24 20.03
N LEU A 56 20.53 5.68 19.50
CA LEU A 56 19.25 5.58 20.21
C LEU A 56 19.31 4.59 21.38
N VAL A 57 20.02 3.48 21.25
CA VAL A 57 20.24 2.54 22.36
C VAL A 57 20.96 3.24 23.51
N THR A 58 22.04 3.95 23.22
CA THR A 58 22.76 4.74 24.22
C THR A 58 21.84 5.76 24.89
N GLN A 59 21.05 6.49 24.10
CA GLN A 59 20.10 7.46 24.64
C GLN A 59 19.05 6.82 25.55
N VAL A 60 18.49 5.66 25.19
CA VAL A 60 17.49 4.95 26.01
C VAL A 60 18.09 4.53 27.35
N ILE A 61 19.33 4.02 27.34
CA ILE A 61 20.06 3.62 28.55
C ILE A 61 20.30 4.86 29.44
N ASP A 62 20.82 5.94 28.88
CA ASP A 62 21.10 7.18 29.62
C ASP A 62 19.83 7.81 30.20
N GLN A 63 18.73 7.76 29.46
CA GLN A 63 17.44 8.33 29.88
C GLN A 63 16.74 7.50 30.95
N GLN A 64 16.98 6.19 31.03
CA GLN A 64 16.38 5.34 32.06
C GLN A 64 16.71 5.85 33.47
N ALA A 65 17.96 6.28 33.69
CA ALA A 65 18.40 6.88 34.96
C ALA A 65 17.60 8.14 35.33
N THR A 66 17.10 8.86 34.31
CA THR A 66 16.31 10.08 34.48
C THR A 66 14.84 9.79 34.75
N PHE A 67 14.26 8.77 34.10
CA PHE A 67 12.82 8.47 34.17
C PHE A 67 12.36 7.65 35.38
N ARG A 68 13.27 7.30 36.31
CA ARG A 68 12.99 6.52 37.54
C ARG A 68 12.12 5.28 37.27
N ILE A 69 12.35 4.59 36.16
CA ILE A 69 11.63 3.37 35.83
C ILE A 69 12.14 2.27 36.77
N PRO A 70 11.30 1.67 37.64
CA PRO A 70 11.73 0.63 38.54
C PRO A 70 12.10 -0.64 37.77
N GLY A 71 13.24 -1.24 38.12
CA GLY A 71 13.77 -2.46 37.50
C GLY A 71 15.04 -2.23 36.68
N ASP A 72 15.69 -3.33 36.31
CA ASP A 72 16.92 -3.29 35.51
C ASP A 72 16.64 -2.78 34.09
N CYS A 73 17.65 -2.17 33.47
CA CYS A 73 17.58 -1.82 32.05
C CYS A 73 17.33 -3.06 31.21
N LEU A 74 16.54 -2.92 30.15
CA LEU A 74 16.49 -3.93 29.11
C LEU A 74 17.91 -4.11 28.54
N PRO A 75 18.34 -5.35 28.24
CA PRO A 75 19.61 -5.57 27.56
C PRO A 75 19.66 -4.78 26.25
N SER A 76 20.83 -4.23 25.91
CA SER A 76 21.02 -3.40 24.71
C SER A 76 20.54 -4.07 23.42
N GLU A 77 20.72 -5.40 23.30
CA GLU A 77 20.27 -6.16 22.14
C GLU A 77 18.73 -6.23 22.06
N VAL A 78 18.03 -6.28 23.20
CA VAL A 78 16.56 -6.25 23.23
C VAL A 78 16.05 -4.87 22.78
N ILE A 79 16.65 -3.80 23.30
CA ILE A 79 16.32 -2.42 22.90
C ILE A 79 16.52 -2.25 21.39
N LYS A 80 17.64 -2.74 20.86
CA LYS A 80 17.98 -2.71 19.44
C LYS A 80 16.96 -3.46 18.57
N ILE A 81 16.53 -4.66 18.98
CA ILE A 81 15.48 -5.42 18.27
C ILE A 81 14.17 -4.63 18.25
N CYS A 82 13.76 -4.06 19.39
CA CYS A 82 12.57 -3.23 19.46
C CYS A 82 12.66 -2.01 18.53
N LEU A 83 13.79 -1.30 18.53
CA LEU A 83 14.02 -0.15 17.66
C LEU A 83 14.02 -0.55 16.18
N GLN A 84 14.59 -1.69 15.83
CA GLN A 84 14.56 -2.21 14.45
C GLN A 84 13.14 -2.54 13.97
N ASP A 85 12.29 -3.08 14.85
CA ASP A 85 10.88 -3.33 14.50
C ASP A 85 10.12 -2.02 14.29
N HIS A 86 10.29 -1.05 15.19
CA HIS A 86 9.72 0.29 15.03
C HIS A 86 10.21 0.98 13.75
N LEU A 87 11.49 0.77 13.40
CA LEU A 87 12.06 1.28 12.17
C LEU A 87 11.40 0.69 10.92
N LYS A 88 11.10 -0.62 10.92
CA LYS A 88 10.33 -1.27 9.84
C LYS A 88 8.93 -0.69 9.73
N GLN A 89 8.25 -0.49 10.85
CA GLN A 89 6.93 0.12 10.88
C GLN A 89 6.96 1.57 10.35
N ALA A 90 7.97 2.35 10.76
CA ALA A 90 8.20 3.72 10.30
C ALA A 90 8.48 3.79 8.79
N HIS A 91 9.34 2.90 8.29
CA HIS A 91 9.63 2.81 6.85
C HIS A 91 8.38 2.47 6.03
N ALA A 92 7.60 1.48 6.48
CA ALA A 92 6.35 1.10 5.83
C ALA A 92 5.36 2.27 5.81
N SER A 93 5.21 2.99 6.92
CA SER A 93 4.36 4.18 6.99
C SER A 93 4.86 5.29 6.05
N TRP A 94 6.16 5.54 6.01
CA TRP A 94 6.75 6.55 5.14
C TRP A 94 6.61 6.21 3.65
N GLN A 95 6.71 4.93 3.26
CA GLN A 95 6.47 4.50 1.88
C GLN A 95 5.01 4.72 1.43
N LEU A 96 4.06 4.65 2.37
CA LEU A 96 2.66 4.94 2.08
C LEU A 96 2.42 6.44 1.87
N ASP A 97 3.09 7.29 2.66
CA ASP A 97 2.89 8.74 2.68
C ASP A 97 3.81 9.52 1.73
N LYS A 98 4.88 8.89 1.23
CA LYS A 98 5.74 9.46 0.18
C LYS A 98 4.86 9.97 -0.96
N PRO A 99 4.98 11.23 -1.38
CA PRO A 99 4.37 11.70 -2.62
C PRO A 99 4.94 10.83 -3.73
N ARG A 100 4.19 9.80 -4.14
CA ARG A 100 4.65 8.94 -5.22
C ARG A 100 4.81 9.87 -6.41
N VAL A 101 5.97 9.81 -7.08
CA VAL A 101 6.21 10.43 -8.39
C VAL A 101 5.09 10.04 -9.39
N HIS A 102 4.38 8.96 -9.09
CA HIS A 102 3.14 8.49 -9.68
C HIS A 102 1.86 9.19 -9.18
N ALA A 103 1.85 10.45 -8.73
CA ALA A 103 0.59 11.14 -8.43
C ALA A 103 -0.31 11.21 -9.68
N SER A 104 0.31 11.45 -10.84
CA SER A 104 -0.31 11.32 -12.17
C SER A 104 -0.84 9.90 -12.43
N GLU A 105 -0.10 8.86 -12.08
CA GLU A 105 -0.50 7.48 -12.33
C GLU A 105 -1.54 6.97 -11.34
N LYS A 106 -1.49 7.36 -10.06
CA LYS A 106 -2.55 7.14 -9.07
C LYS A 106 -3.84 7.83 -9.48
N LEU A 107 -3.77 9.06 -9.98
CA LEU A 107 -4.93 9.77 -10.54
C LEU A 107 -5.47 9.04 -11.77
N LYS A 108 -4.61 8.61 -12.70
CA LYS A 108 -5.01 7.82 -13.88
C LYS A 108 -5.58 6.45 -13.50
N VAL A 109 -4.99 5.75 -12.53
CA VAL A 109 -5.46 4.46 -12.01
C VAL A 109 -6.81 4.63 -11.35
N ASN A 110 -6.98 5.67 -10.51
CA ASN A 110 -8.26 5.97 -9.89
C ASN A 110 -9.31 6.31 -10.96
N GLN A 111 -9.01 7.20 -11.92
CA GLN A 111 -9.90 7.52 -13.04
C GLN A 111 -10.29 6.28 -13.85
N ARG A 112 -9.35 5.37 -14.13
CA ARG A 112 -9.61 4.10 -14.81
C ARG A 112 -10.50 3.19 -13.98
N LYS A 113 -10.26 3.05 -12.67
CA LYS A 113 -11.11 2.28 -11.75
C LYS A 113 -12.51 2.86 -11.67
N PHE A 114 -12.66 4.18 -11.59
CA PHE A 114 -13.95 4.86 -11.62
C PHE A 114 -14.70 4.60 -12.93
N LYS A 115 -14.01 4.74 -14.07
CA LYS A 115 -14.58 4.46 -15.40
C LYS A 115 -15.03 3.01 -15.51
N LYS A 116 -14.17 2.06 -15.13
CA LYS A 116 -14.46 0.61 -15.16
C LYS A 116 -15.62 0.23 -14.26
N HIS A 117 -15.66 0.77 -13.04
CA HIS A 117 -16.77 0.57 -12.10
C HIS A 117 -18.11 1.05 -12.69
N ARG A 118 -18.12 2.26 -13.27
CA ARG A 118 -19.30 2.84 -13.91
C ARG A 118 -19.78 1.98 -15.09
N GLU A 119 -18.89 1.64 -16.02
CA GLU A 119 -19.21 0.84 -17.20
C GLU A 119 -19.77 -0.55 -16.83
N ARG A 120 -19.21 -1.19 -15.79
CA ARG A 120 -19.69 -2.46 -15.25
C ARG A 120 -21.09 -2.33 -14.64
N LEU A 121 -21.35 -1.26 -13.87
CA LEU A 121 -22.68 -1.00 -13.31
C LEU A 121 -23.72 -0.77 -14.40
N ASP A 122 -23.40 0.02 -15.41
CA ASP A 122 -24.29 0.28 -16.54
C ASP A 122 -24.58 -1.01 -17.30
N THR A 123 -23.55 -1.83 -17.54
CA THR A 123 -23.71 -3.12 -18.23
C THR A 123 -24.60 -4.08 -17.43
N VAL A 124 -24.39 -4.23 -16.13
CA VAL A 124 -25.25 -5.08 -15.29
C VAL A 124 -26.68 -4.56 -15.23
N ASN A 125 -26.88 -3.25 -15.11
CA ASN A 125 -28.22 -2.65 -15.11
C ASN A 125 -28.98 -2.96 -16.39
N GLU A 126 -28.31 -2.89 -17.53
CA GLU A 126 -28.89 -3.19 -18.83
C GLU A 126 -29.14 -4.68 -19.04
N LEU A 127 -28.23 -5.56 -18.61
CA LEU A 127 -28.46 -7.01 -18.64
C LEU A 127 -29.70 -7.39 -17.82
N LEU A 128 -29.91 -6.73 -16.68
CA LEU A 128 -31.09 -6.94 -15.84
C LEU A 128 -32.40 -6.40 -16.45
N LYS A 129 -32.33 -5.42 -17.35
CA LYS A 129 -33.50 -4.91 -18.09
C LYS A 129 -34.01 -5.91 -19.12
N ASN A 130 -33.20 -6.86 -19.59
CA ASN A 130 -33.63 -7.86 -20.56
C ASN A 130 -34.71 -8.79 -19.95
N PRO A 131 -35.95 -8.79 -20.48
CA PRO A 131 -37.03 -9.62 -19.95
C PRO A 131 -36.85 -11.11 -20.26
N ARG A 132 -36.07 -11.44 -21.31
CA ARG A 132 -35.81 -12.84 -21.75
C ARG A 132 -34.67 -13.52 -20.99
N LEU A 133 -34.07 -12.82 -20.03
CA LEU A 133 -32.97 -13.34 -19.23
C LEU A 133 -33.45 -14.49 -18.33
N SER A 134 -32.72 -15.61 -18.31
CA SER A 134 -33.04 -16.78 -17.50
C SER A 134 -33.10 -16.42 -16.00
N THR A 135 -33.87 -17.18 -15.21
CA THR A 135 -33.98 -16.97 -13.75
C THR A 135 -32.61 -17.06 -13.07
N THR A 136 -31.78 -18.01 -13.49
CA THR A 136 -30.43 -18.23 -12.96
C THR A 136 -29.49 -17.08 -13.31
N ASP A 137 -29.49 -16.62 -14.57
CA ASP A 137 -28.68 -15.48 -15.00
C ASP A 137 -29.14 -14.19 -14.35
N ARG A 138 -30.45 -14.03 -14.14
CA ARG A 138 -31.01 -12.88 -13.42
C ARG A 138 -30.52 -12.85 -11.97
N ALA A 139 -30.47 -14.00 -11.29
CA ALA A 139 -29.90 -14.12 -9.95
C ALA A 139 -28.40 -13.82 -9.96
N LYS A 140 -27.64 -14.37 -10.93
CA LYS A 140 -26.20 -14.11 -11.11
C LYS A 140 -25.91 -12.62 -11.27
N TRP A 141 -26.62 -11.93 -12.15
CA TRP A 141 -26.39 -10.49 -12.38
C TRP A 141 -26.87 -9.60 -11.24
N LYS A 142 -27.92 -9.98 -10.50
CA LYS A 142 -28.29 -9.31 -9.24
C LYS A 142 -27.18 -9.42 -8.20
N PHE A 143 -26.65 -10.62 -8.01
CA PHE A 143 -25.52 -10.83 -7.10
C PHE A 143 -24.29 -10.04 -7.55
N ALA A 144 -23.97 -10.05 -8.85
CA ALA A 144 -22.89 -9.25 -9.41
C ALA A 144 -23.08 -7.74 -9.13
N LYS A 145 -24.31 -7.23 -9.25
CA LYS A 145 -24.64 -5.83 -8.94
C LYS A 145 -24.38 -5.50 -7.47
N GLU A 146 -24.84 -6.33 -6.55
CA GLU A 146 -24.62 -6.14 -5.12
C GLU A 146 -23.14 -6.14 -4.75
N VAL A 147 -22.38 -7.08 -5.33
CA VAL A 147 -20.93 -7.16 -5.16
C VAL A 147 -20.25 -5.90 -5.71
N LEU A 148 -20.64 -5.42 -6.89
CA LEU A 148 -20.10 -4.19 -7.47
C LEU A 148 -20.39 -2.96 -6.58
N ILE A 149 -21.62 -2.81 -6.09
CA ILE A 149 -21.99 -1.70 -5.20
C ILE A 149 -21.18 -1.76 -3.90
N LYS A 150 -21.06 -2.95 -3.30
CA LYS A 150 -20.35 -3.13 -2.03
C LYS A 150 -18.85 -2.90 -2.14
N LEU A 151 -18.24 -3.32 -3.25
CA LEU A 151 -16.80 -3.19 -3.46
C LEU A 151 -16.39 -1.86 -4.13
N GLY A 152 -17.31 -1.15 -4.77
CA GLY A 152 -17.06 0.15 -5.39
C GLY A 152 -15.86 0.15 -6.34
N THR A 153 -15.05 1.21 -6.24
CA THR A 153 -13.78 1.34 -6.97
C THR A 153 -12.67 0.43 -6.43
N ASP A 154 -12.76 0.01 -5.17
CA ASP A 154 -11.73 -0.81 -4.52
C ASP A 154 -11.74 -2.25 -5.04
N GLY A 155 -12.90 -2.73 -5.51
CA GLY A 155 -13.06 -4.01 -6.21
C GLY A 155 -12.62 -4.00 -7.67
N GLN A 156 -12.14 -2.87 -8.20
CA GLN A 156 -11.64 -2.78 -9.57
C GLN A 156 -10.14 -3.04 -9.61
N SER A 157 -9.76 -4.11 -10.30
CA SER A 157 -8.34 -4.38 -10.58
C SER A 157 -7.79 -3.34 -11.56
N SER A 158 -6.57 -2.88 -11.29
CA SER A 158 -5.75 -2.15 -12.27
C SER A 158 -4.78 -3.13 -12.92
N GLU A 159 -4.75 -3.19 -14.25
CA GLU A 159 -3.87 -4.07 -15.05
C GLU A 159 -2.36 -3.78 -14.90
N HIS A 160 -1.93 -2.96 -13.94
CA HIS A 160 -0.52 -2.62 -13.67
C HIS A 160 -0.10 -3.08 -12.28
N THR A 161 -0.42 -4.33 -11.94
CA THR A 161 0.21 -4.98 -10.80
C THR A 161 0.66 -6.39 -11.19
N ASP A 162 1.38 -6.49 -12.30
CA ASP A 162 2.37 -7.55 -12.51
C ASP A 162 3.67 -7.15 -11.80
N SER A 163 3.60 -6.94 -10.48
CA SER A 163 4.79 -7.07 -9.65
C SER A 163 4.61 -8.37 -8.88
N ASP A 164 5.59 -9.27 -9.00
CA ASP A 164 5.69 -10.61 -8.39
C ASP A 164 5.58 -10.67 -6.85
N LEU A 165 5.15 -9.58 -6.21
CA LEU A 165 4.79 -9.55 -4.81
C LEU A 165 3.30 -9.88 -4.70
N ALA A 166 3.04 -11.18 -4.64
CA ALA A 166 1.74 -11.75 -4.32
C ALA A 166 1.05 -10.92 -3.22
N LEU A 167 -0.12 -10.35 -3.54
CA LEU A 167 -1.00 -9.77 -2.53
C LEU A 167 -1.39 -10.88 -1.55
N VAL A 168 -0.70 -10.93 -0.41
CA VAL A 168 -1.12 -11.70 0.75
C VAL A 168 -2.32 -10.98 1.36
N THR A 169 -3.50 -11.28 0.84
CA THR A 169 -4.77 -10.88 1.43
C THR A 169 -5.36 -12.05 2.21
N TYR A 170 -5.81 -11.77 3.45
CA TYR A 170 -6.42 -12.68 4.41
C TYR A 170 -7.83 -13.18 4.01
N GLU A 171 -8.29 -12.95 2.77
CA GLU A 171 -9.58 -13.46 2.31
C GLU A 171 -9.46 -14.85 1.68
N PRO A 172 -10.32 -15.82 2.07
CA PRO A 172 -10.25 -17.18 1.59
C PRO A 172 -10.28 -17.31 0.07
N PHE A 173 -9.35 -18.11 -0.45
CA PHE A 173 -9.07 -18.34 -1.88
C PHE A 173 -10.31 -18.65 -2.74
N TYR A 174 -11.35 -19.29 -2.19
CA TYR A 174 -12.58 -19.63 -2.91
C TYR A 174 -13.45 -18.43 -3.29
N ARG A 175 -13.45 -17.34 -2.51
CA ARG A 175 -14.23 -16.12 -2.82
C ARG A 175 -13.66 -15.39 -4.04
N ARG A 176 -12.33 -15.40 -4.20
CA ARG A 176 -11.64 -14.82 -5.36
C ARG A 176 -12.00 -15.52 -6.67
N ARG A 177 -12.17 -16.84 -6.67
CA ARG A 177 -12.45 -17.60 -7.90
C ARG A 177 -13.83 -17.29 -8.47
N ILE A 178 -14.88 -17.26 -7.63
CA ILE A 178 -16.25 -17.00 -8.10
C ILE A 178 -16.41 -15.53 -8.48
N VAL A 179 -16.00 -14.60 -7.62
CA VAL A 179 -16.11 -13.16 -7.91
C VAL A 179 -15.24 -12.77 -9.10
N GLY A 180 -14.02 -13.32 -9.20
CA GLY A 180 -13.12 -13.08 -10.32
C GLY A 180 -13.68 -13.59 -11.65
N GLN A 181 -14.36 -14.74 -11.65
CA GLN A 181 -15.01 -15.27 -12.85
C GLN A 181 -16.21 -14.42 -13.28
N ILE A 182 -17.08 -14.02 -12.34
CA ILE A 182 -18.22 -13.15 -12.62
C ILE A 182 -17.78 -11.79 -13.18
N LEU A 183 -16.73 -11.18 -12.60
CA LEU A 183 -16.21 -9.90 -13.07
C LEU A 183 -15.53 -9.99 -14.44
N ARG A 184 -14.99 -11.17 -14.80
CA ARG A 184 -14.43 -11.43 -16.12
C ARG A 184 -15.51 -11.57 -17.19
N GLU A 185 -16.54 -12.39 -16.93
CA GLU A 185 -17.71 -12.49 -17.82
C GLU A 185 -18.36 -11.12 -18.04
N LEU A 186 -18.40 -10.28 -17.01
CA LEU A 186 -18.91 -8.91 -17.12
C LEU A 186 -18.01 -8.01 -17.99
N ASP A 187 -16.69 -8.15 -17.89
CA ASP A 187 -15.76 -7.41 -18.75
C ASP A 187 -15.93 -7.83 -20.22
N GLU A 188 -16.07 -9.13 -20.49
CA GLU A 188 -16.32 -9.67 -21.83
C GLU A 188 -17.61 -9.12 -22.43
N GLU A 189 -18.71 -9.08 -21.67
CA GLU A 189 -19.98 -8.46 -22.12
C GLU A 189 -19.86 -6.95 -22.31
N THR A 190 -19.10 -6.27 -21.45
CA THR A 190 -18.86 -4.83 -21.59
C THR A 190 -18.11 -4.53 -22.89
N ILE A 191 -17.09 -5.33 -23.22
CA ILE A 191 -16.31 -5.23 -24.47
C ILE A 191 -17.21 -5.58 -25.67
N ALA A 192 -17.96 -6.67 -25.60
CA ALA A 192 -18.85 -7.10 -26.67
C ALA A 192 -19.93 -6.05 -26.98
N ARG A 193 -20.46 -5.34 -25.96
CA ARG A 193 -21.39 -4.22 -26.17
C ARG A 193 -20.75 -3.02 -26.82
N LYS A 194 -19.53 -2.64 -26.42
CA LYS A 194 -18.79 -1.55 -27.09
C LYS A 194 -18.61 -1.86 -28.57
N LEU A 195 -18.15 -3.08 -28.88
CA LEU A 195 -17.99 -3.54 -30.26
C LEU A 195 -19.31 -3.54 -31.05
N ARG A 196 -20.43 -3.97 -30.45
CA ARG A 196 -21.77 -3.92 -31.08
C ARG A 196 -22.25 -2.49 -31.37
N ASN A 197 -21.92 -1.53 -30.51
CA ASN A 197 -22.30 -0.13 -30.69
C ASN A 197 -21.40 0.59 -31.70
N ASP A 198 -20.13 0.19 -31.80
CA ASP A 198 -19.15 0.77 -32.74
C ASP A 198 -19.28 0.20 -34.18
N SER A 199 -20.07 -0.86 -34.39
CA SER A 199 -20.25 -1.54 -35.69
C SER A 199 -21.59 -1.26 -36.39
N LEU A 200 -22.34 -0.25 -35.94
CA LEU A 200 -23.46 0.33 -36.68
C LEU A 200 -22.96 1.58 -37.44
N PRO A 201 -22.66 1.49 -38.75
CA PRO A 201 -22.58 2.68 -39.58
C PRO A 201 -24.00 3.27 -39.74
N GLU A 202 -24.09 4.60 -39.68
CA GLU A 202 -25.26 5.35 -40.16
C GLU A 202 -25.60 5.01 -41.62
#